data_AF-A0A1F8RQ69-F1
#
_entry.id   AF-A0A1F8RQ69-F1
#
_cell.length_a   1.000
_cell.length_b   1.000
_cell.length_c   1.000
_cell.angle_alpha   90.00
_cell.angle_beta   90.00
_cell.angle_gamma   90.00
#
_symmetry.space_group_name_H-M   'P 1'
#
loop_
_entity.id
_entity.type
_entity.pdbx_description
1 polymer ?
#
loop_
_entity_poly.entity_id
_entity_poly.type
_entity_poly.pdbx_seq_one_letter_code
_entity_poly.pdbx_strand_id
1 'polypeptide(L)'
;MASPSVRVDLRAVIPAAALVVVVLVIIFVELCGREDVEPLVGVPTVVPGETATLGPTFTPGPSPTAGPEEPTATEEAPSGGKEERDNVRMEDLAALQTALEQYREEKGAYPSTDGNVQTLCAFLDADAGCDLEEVLSPLPQDPLGDPARNGYWYVSTGRRYTIYAQRESDRFPECDEHPDHLKNFDSLLCVQGP
;
A
#
# COMPACT_ATOMS: atom_id res chain seq x y z
N MET A 1 39.80 -41.17 -46.04
CA MET A 1 38.98 -39.96 -46.13
C MET A 1 38.81 -39.43 -44.72
N ALA A 2 39.36 -38.25 -44.43
CA ALA A 2 39.32 -37.66 -43.09
C ALA A 2 38.12 -36.71 -42.99
N SER A 3 37.28 -36.90 -41.96
CA SER A 3 36.13 -36.02 -41.69
C SER A 3 36.61 -34.67 -41.15
N PRO A 4 36.10 -33.54 -41.65
CA PRO A 4 36.46 -32.23 -41.14
C PRO A 4 35.92 -32.05 -39.71
N SER A 5 36.82 -31.70 -38.79
CA SER A 5 36.48 -31.31 -37.42
C SER A 5 36.12 -29.83 -37.40
N VAL A 6 34.84 -29.51 -37.20
CA VAL A 6 34.38 -28.14 -36.98
C VAL A 6 34.57 -27.79 -35.51
N ARG A 7 35.51 -26.89 -35.23
CA ARG A 7 35.70 -26.32 -33.89
C ARG A 7 34.78 -25.11 -33.77
N VAL A 8 33.71 -25.27 -33.00
CA VAL A 8 32.80 -24.17 -32.66
C VAL A 8 33.45 -23.35 -31.55
N ASP A 9 33.78 -22.09 -31.84
CA ASP A 9 34.33 -21.17 -30.85
C ASP A 9 33.21 -20.71 -29.90
N LEU A 10 33.20 -21.31 -28.71
CA LEU A 10 32.16 -21.11 -27.69
C LEU A 10 32.02 -19.63 -27.28
N ARG A 11 33.07 -18.81 -27.44
CA ARG A 11 33.05 -17.40 -27.04
C ARG A 11 32.19 -16.53 -27.95
N ALA A 12 31.97 -16.95 -29.20
CA ALA A 12 31.08 -16.24 -30.12
C ALA A 12 29.60 -16.67 -29.99
N VAL A 13 29.35 -17.87 -29.44
CA VAL A 13 27.98 -18.45 -29.37
C VAL A 13 27.21 -17.95 -28.16
N ILE A 14 27.89 -17.66 -27.04
CA ILE A 14 27.27 -17.21 -25.78
C ILE A 14 26.42 -15.94 -25.94
N PRO A 15 26.89 -14.83 -26.57
CA PRO A 15 26.08 -13.62 -26.71
C PRO A 15 24.86 -13.82 -27.62
N ALA A 16 24.97 -14.65 -28.66
CA ALA A 16 23.86 -14.94 -29.56
C ALA A 16 22.76 -15.76 -28.86
N ALA A 17 23.14 -16.75 -28.05
CA ALA A 17 22.19 -17.56 -27.29
C ALA A 17 21.44 -16.73 -26.23
N ALA A 18 22.13 -15.82 -25.54
CA ALA A 18 21.50 -14.94 -24.56
C ALA A 18 20.44 -14.02 -25.19
N LEU A 19 20.73 -13.48 -26.39
CA LEU A 19 19.78 -12.63 -27.11
C LEU A 19 18.52 -13.40 -27.55
N VAL A 20 18.69 -14.64 -28.01
CA VAL A 20 17.54 -15.52 -28.37
C VAL A 20 16.67 -15.82 -27.15
N VAL A 21 17.26 -16.07 -25.97
CA VAL A 21 16.50 -16.30 -24.73
C VAL A 21 15.71 -15.06 -24.32
N VAL A 22 16.31 -13.87 -24.38
CA VAL A 22 15.62 -12.60 -24.06
C VAL A 22 14.43 -12.37 -25.01
N VAL A 23 14.61 -12.60 -26.32
CA VAL A 23 13.53 -12.45 -27.31
C VAL A 23 12.40 -13.45 -27.04
N LEU A 24 12.71 -14.71 -26.70
CA LEU A 24 11.68 -15.70 -26.36
C LEU A 24 10.91 -15.34 -25.09
N VAL A 25 11.56 -14.75 -24.09
CA VAL A 25 10.90 -14.28 -22.86
C VAL A 25 9.94 -13.12 -23.17
N ILE A 26 10.35 -12.15 -23.98
CA ILE A 26 9.49 -11.03 -24.39
C ILE A 26 8.25 -11.54 -25.14
N ILE A 27 8.44 -12.44 -26.11
CA ILE A 27 7.33 -13.05 -26.86
C ILE A 27 6.38 -13.81 -25.94
N PHE A 28 6.91 -14.56 -24.95
CA PHE A 28 6.09 -15.30 -24.01
C PHE A 28 5.27 -14.38 -23.10
N VAL A 29 5.85 -13.27 -22.62
CA VAL A 29 5.14 -12.26 -21.82
C VAL A 29 4.02 -11.60 -22.63
N GLU A 30 4.25 -11.25 -23.89
CA GLU A 30 3.21 -10.65 -24.74
C GLU A 30 2.10 -11.63 -25.14
N LEU A 31 2.44 -12.91 -25.38
CA LEU A 31 1.46 -13.93 -25.79
C LEU A 31 0.65 -14.49 -24.62
N CYS A 32 1.20 -14.54 -23.41
CA CYS A 32 0.51 -15.07 -22.23
C CYS A 32 -0.07 -13.97 -21.31
N GLY A 33 0.31 -12.71 -21.49
CA GLY A 33 -0.16 -11.59 -20.66
C GLY A 33 -1.50 -10.98 -21.07
N ARG A 34 -2.21 -11.57 -22.04
CA ARG A 34 -3.49 -11.05 -22.54
C ARG A 34 -4.61 -12.04 -22.29
N GLU A 35 -4.87 -12.33 -21.01
CA GLU A 35 -6.15 -12.90 -20.61
C GLU A 35 -7.16 -11.75 -20.61
N ASP A 36 -7.86 -11.60 -21.74
CA ASP A 36 -9.05 -10.76 -21.83
C ASP A 36 -10.09 -11.30 -20.84
N VAL A 37 -10.11 -10.72 -19.64
CA VAL A 37 -11.17 -10.95 -18.66
C VAL A 37 -12.43 -10.30 -19.23
N GLU A 38 -13.29 -11.10 -19.84
CA GLU A 38 -14.65 -10.67 -20.19
C GLU A 38 -15.33 -10.13 -18.93
N PRO A 39 -15.76 -8.85 -18.92
CA PRO A 39 -16.59 -8.37 -17.82
C PRO A 39 -17.92 -9.13 -17.89
N LEU A 40 -18.16 -9.98 -16.90
CA LEU A 40 -19.47 -10.57 -16.62
C LEU A 40 -20.45 -9.41 -16.41
N VAL A 41 -21.15 -9.03 -17.47
CA VAL A 41 -22.28 -8.10 -17.46
C VAL A 41 -23.40 -8.76 -16.65
N GLY A 42 -23.34 -8.50 -15.34
CA GLY A 42 -24.41 -8.82 -14.40
C GLY A 42 -25.65 -8.02 -14.77
N VAL A 43 -26.70 -8.75 -15.13
CA VAL A 43 -28.04 -8.24 -15.42
C VAL A 43 -28.55 -7.41 -14.22
N PRO A 44 -28.99 -6.15 -14.40
CA PRO A 44 -29.64 -5.41 -13.34
C PRO A 44 -30.98 -6.06 -13.01
N THR A 45 -31.05 -6.72 -11.86
CA THR A 45 -32.33 -7.10 -11.25
C THR A 45 -32.95 -5.83 -10.69
N VAL A 46 -33.89 -5.27 -11.44
CA VAL A 46 -34.77 -4.18 -10.99
C VAL A 46 -35.64 -4.75 -9.87
N VAL A 47 -35.31 -4.41 -8.62
CA VAL A 47 -36.21 -4.59 -7.49
C VAL A 47 -37.11 -3.36 -7.42
N PRO A 48 -38.44 -3.48 -7.62
CA PRO A 48 -39.35 -2.38 -7.45
C PRO A 48 -39.77 -2.30 -5.98
N GLY A 49 -39.52 -1.14 -5.38
CA GLY A 49 -40.33 -0.64 -4.27
C GLY A 49 -39.63 -0.58 -2.94
N GLU A 50 -39.24 0.63 -2.54
CA GLU A 50 -39.53 1.07 -1.19
C GLU A 50 -39.90 2.55 -1.18
N THR A 51 -40.96 2.82 -0.44
CA THR A 51 -41.75 4.04 -0.37
C THR A 51 -40.96 5.24 0.15
N ALA A 52 -41.13 6.36 -0.55
CA ALA A 52 -40.67 7.68 -0.13
C ALA A 52 -41.21 8.05 1.26
N THR A 53 -40.30 8.15 2.24
CA THR A 53 -40.55 8.84 3.51
C THR A 53 -40.05 10.27 3.35
N LEU A 54 -41.00 11.22 3.35
CA LEU A 54 -40.75 12.65 3.34
C LEU A 54 -40.03 13.06 4.64
N GLY A 55 -38.74 13.36 4.55
CA GLY A 55 -37.97 13.94 5.65
C GLY A 55 -38.23 15.45 5.84
N PRO A 56 -37.95 15.99 7.03
CA PRO A 56 -38.32 17.35 7.42
C PRO A 56 -37.52 18.43 6.65
N THR A 57 -38.24 19.47 6.26
CA THR A 57 -37.74 20.72 5.68
C THR A 57 -36.65 21.36 6.55
N PHE A 58 -35.41 21.37 6.06
CA PHE A 58 -34.32 22.15 6.66
C PHE A 58 -34.56 23.64 6.42
N THR A 59 -34.62 24.40 7.52
CA THR A 59 -34.66 25.87 7.50
C THR A 59 -33.23 26.40 7.32
N PRO A 60 -32.94 27.27 6.34
CA PRO A 60 -31.63 27.87 6.16
C PRO A 60 -31.31 28.82 7.32
N GLY A 61 -30.31 28.47 8.12
CA GLY A 61 -29.74 29.33 9.16
C GLY A 61 -28.69 30.31 8.60
N PRO A 62 -28.43 31.45 9.29
CA PRO A 62 -27.52 32.49 8.82
C PRO A 62 -26.07 31.99 8.69
N SER A 63 -25.44 32.36 7.57
CA SER A 63 -24.08 32.01 7.20
C SER A 63 -23.05 32.69 8.11
N PRO A 64 -22.19 31.94 8.84
CA PRO A 64 -21.13 32.52 9.64
C PRO A 64 -20.03 33.08 8.71
N THR A 65 -19.74 34.38 8.87
CA THR A 65 -18.62 35.06 8.22
C THR A 65 -17.33 34.64 8.93
N ALA A 66 -16.50 33.84 8.27
CA ALA A 66 -15.17 33.48 8.72
C ALA A 66 -14.22 34.68 8.62
N GLY A 67 -13.57 35.04 9.74
CA GLY A 67 -12.46 35.98 9.79
C GLY A 67 -11.13 35.31 9.40
N PRO A 68 -10.03 36.07 9.30
CA PRO A 68 -8.74 35.55 8.86
C PRO A 68 -8.13 34.64 9.93
N GLU A 69 -7.96 33.36 9.62
CA GLU A 69 -7.26 32.39 10.46
C GLU A 69 -5.75 32.41 10.15
N GLU A 70 -4.96 32.90 11.09
CA GLU A 70 -3.55 32.52 11.30
C GLU A 70 -3.37 32.51 12.82
N PRO A 71 -3.01 31.36 13.43
CA PRO A 71 -1.63 30.90 13.35
C PRO A 71 -1.51 29.39 13.11
N THR A 72 -0.58 29.02 12.22
CA THR A 72 -0.07 27.65 12.09
C THR A 72 0.64 27.25 13.38
N ALA A 73 -0.10 26.61 14.28
CA ALA A 73 0.47 25.92 15.43
C ALA A 73 1.17 24.66 14.93
N THR A 74 2.49 24.59 15.07
CA THR A 74 3.21 23.32 15.06
C THR A 74 2.74 22.55 16.29
N GLU A 75 1.80 21.63 16.08
CA GLU A 75 1.25 20.76 17.10
C GLU A 75 2.40 19.92 17.67
N GLU A 76 2.81 20.21 18.91
CA GLU A 76 3.71 19.34 19.66
C GLU A 76 3.06 17.97 19.73
N ALA A 77 3.76 16.95 19.22
CA ALA A 77 3.30 15.56 19.27
C ALA A 77 2.81 15.24 20.70
N PRO A 78 1.58 14.73 20.87
CA PRO A 78 1.00 14.51 22.18
C PRO A 78 1.94 13.65 23.01
N SER A 79 2.38 14.16 24.16
CA SER A 79 3.19 13.44 25.14
C SER A 79 2.36 12.40 25.91
N GLY A 80 1.51 11.64 25.20
CA GLY A 80 0.70 10.57 25.77
C GLY A 80 1.57 9.46 26.35
N GLY A 81 0.99 8.62 27.20
CA GLY A 81 1.63 7.37 27.60
C GLY A 81 1.74 6.40 26.41
N LYS A 82 2.36 5.25 26.67
CA LYS A 82 2.55 4.19 25.67
C LYS A 82 1.22 3.70 25.08
N GLU A 83 0.22 3.55 25.93
CA GLU A 83 -1.12 3.08 25.57
C GLU A 83 -1.86 4.09 24.69
N GLU A 84 -1.77 5.38 25.00
CA GLU A 84 -2.36 6.43 24.17
C GLU A 84 -1.73 6.48 22.78
N ARG A 85 -0.40 6.32 22.68
CA ARG A 85 0.28 6.26 21.37
C ARG A 85 -0.12 5.03 20.56
N ASP A 86 -0.26 3.86 21.20
CA ASP A 86 -0.75 2.67 20.51
C ASP A 86 -2.20 2.81 20.05
N ASN A 87 -3.07 3.51 20.79
CA ASN A 87 -4.42 3.83 20.32
C ASN A 87 -4.38 4.67 19.03
N VAL A 88 -3.54 5.70 18.98
CA VAL A 88 -3.37 6.52 17.76
C VAL A 88 -2.86 5.67 16.60
N ARG A 89 -1.87 4.80 16.83
CA ARG A 89 -1.38 3.87 15.80
C ARG A 89 -2.47 2.97 15.25
N MET A 90 -3.37 2.47 16.10
CA MET A 90 -4.48 1.64 15.65
C MET A 90 -5.50 2.41 14.80
N GLU A 91 -5.76 3.68 15.14
CA GLU A 91 -6.60 4.57 14.32
C GLU A 91 -5.94 4.86 12.97
N ASP A 92 -4.65 5.16 12.96
CA ASP A 92 -3.86 5.39 11.75
C ASP A 92 -3.80 4.13 10.86
N LEU A 93 -3.57 2.95 11.45
CA LEU A 93 -3.58 1.68 10.72
C LEU A 93 -4.95 1.40 10.07
N ALA A 94 -6.06 1.78 10.70
CA ALA A 94 -7.40 1.66 10.12
C ALA A 94 -7.62 2.65 8.97
N ALA A 95 -7.12 3.88 9.10
CA ALA A 95 -7.17 4.88 8.02
C ALA A 95 -6.34 4.43 6.80
N LEU A 96 -5.12 3.92 7.04
CA LEU A 96 -4.26 3.37 6.00
C LEU A 96 -4.85 2.15 5.30
N GLN A 97 -5.49 1.24 6.06
CA GLN A 97 -6.22 0.12 5.47
C GLN A 97 -7.33 0.60 4.54
N THR A 98 -8.12 1.60 4.96
CA THR A 98 -9.19 2.18 4.13
C THR A 98 -8.61 2.81 2.86
N ALA A 99 -7.51 3.57 2.99
CA ALA A 99 -6.83 4.19 1.85
C ALA A 99 -6.24 3.16 0.88
N LEU A 100 -5.68 2.05 1.37
CA LEU A 100 -5.19 0.96 0.52
C LEU A 100 -6.32 0.32 -0.28
N GLU A 101 -7.49 0.09 0.32
CA GLU A 101 -8.64 -0.44 -0.41
C GLU A 101 -9.08 0.52 -1.52
N GLN A 102 -9.18 1.82 -1.23
CA GLN A 102 -9.49 2.83 -2.24
C GLN A 102 -8.43 2.87 -3.35
N TYR A 103 -7.15 2.87 -3.01
CA TYR A 103 -6.06 2.83 -3.99
C TYR A 103 -6.17 1.60 -4.90
N ARG A 104 -6.44 0.42 -4.33
CA ARG A 104 -6.66 -0.82 -5.11
C ARG A 104 -7.86 -0.68 -6.04
N GLU A 105 -8.96 -0.07 -5.59
CA GLU A 105 -10.13 0.17 -6.44
C GLU A 105 -9.82 1.08 -7.63
N GLU A 106 -8.99 2.11 -7.43
CA GLU A 106 -8.63 3.08 -8.48
C GLU A 106 -7.54 2.55 -9.44
N LYS A 107 -6.56 1.80 -8.94
CA LYS A 107 -5.37 1.36 -9.69
C LYS A 107 -5.40 -0.11 -10.10
N GLY A 108 -6.31 -0.90 -9.53
CA GLY A 108 -6.45 -2.33 -9.75
C GLY A 108 -5.54 -3.22 -8.91
N ALA A 109 -4.61 -2.65 -8.14
CA ALA A 109 -3.69 -3.35 -7.25
C ALA A 109 -3.23 -2.42 -6.12
N TYR A 110 -2.75 -2.97 -5.00
CA TYR A 110 -2.05 -2.19 -3.98
C TYR A 110 -0.65 -1.77 -4.48
N PRO A 111 -0.04 -0.71 -3.95
CA PRO A 111 1.36 -0.39 -4.26
C PRO A 111 2.25 -1.60 -3.93
N SER A 112 3.02 -2.10 -4.88
CA SER A 112 3.84 -3.30 -4.67
C SER A 112 5.20 -2.93 -4.09
N THR A 113 5.63 -3.63 -3.05
CA THR A 113 7.03 -3.62 -2.58
C THR A 113 7.78 -4.88 -3.04
N ASP A 114 7.16 -5.69 -3.90
CA ASP A 114 7.61 -7.03 -4.30
C ASP A 114 7.84 -7.95 -3.10
N GLY A 115 7.06 -7.75 -2.04
CA GLY A 115 7.17 -8.49 -0.78
C GLY A 115 8.29 -8.05 0.15
N ASN A 116 8.99 -6.95 -0.16
CA ASN A 116 10.02 -6.40 0.72
C ASN A 116 9.41 -5.45 1.77
N VAL A 117 9.98 -5.40 2.97
CA VAL A 117 9.61 -4.40 3.97
C VAL A 117 10.21 -3.05 3.58
N GLN A 118 9.37 -2.04 3.48
CA GLN A 118 9.76 -0.64 3.27
C GLN A 118 9.15 0.23 4.37
N THR A 119 9.66 1.45 4.55
CA THR A 119 8.91 2.48 5.27
C THR A 119 7.66 2.83 4.49
N LEU A 120 6.60 3.29 5.15
CA LEU A 120 5.35 3.64 4.46
C LEU A 120 5.61 4.78 3.47
N CYS A 121 6.23 5.88 3.92
CA CYS A 121 6.66 6.96 3.04
C CYS A 121 7.70 7.86 3.72
N ALA A 122 8.84 7.29 4.12
CA ALA A 122 9.97 8.08 4.64
C ALA A 122 10.89 8.56 3.51
N PHE A 123 10.96 7.81 2.41
CA PHE A 123 11.78 8.08 1.24
C PHE A 123 10.91 8.23 0.00
N LEU A 124 10.54 9.48 -0.33
CA LEU A 124 9.56 9.85 -1.37
C LEU A 124 9.75 9.12 -2.72
N ASP A 125 10.98 8.94 -3.16
CA ASP A 125 11.28 8.35 -4.48
C ASP A 125 11.47 6.81 -4.46
N ALA A 126 11.48 6.20 -3.27
CA ALA A 126 11.89 4.80 -3.09
C ALA A 126 10.84 3.92 -2.38
N ASP A 127 10.02 4.52 -1.52
CA ASP A 127 8.98 3.81 -0.79
C ASP A 127 7.70 3.72 -1.62
N ALA A 128 7.26 2.49 -1.94
CA ALA A 128 6.05 2.28 -2.72
C ALA A 128 4.79 2.79 -1.99
N GLY A 129 4.81 2.85 -0.66
CA GLY A 129 3.68 3.35 0.12
C GLY A 129 3.46 4.86 -0.04
N CYS A 130 4.40 5.62 -0.62
CA CYS A 130 4.18 7.04 -0.94
C CYS A 130 3.08 7.26 -1.97
N ASP A 131 2.79 6.26 -2.81
CA ASP A 131 1.69 6.33 -3.78
C ASP A 131 0.32 6.48 -3.10
N LEU A 132 0.19 6.15 -1.81
CA LEU A 132 -1.05 6.37 -1.06
C LEU A 132 -1.41 7.85 -0.88
N GLU A 133 -0.48 8.78 -1.06
CA GLU A 133 -0.78 10.22 -0.99
C GLU A 133 -1.83 10.66 -2.03
N GLU A 134 -2.03 9.87 -3.10
CA GLU A 134 -3.07 10.14 -4.09
C GLU A 134 -4.50 10.01 -3.52
N VAL A 135 -4.70 9.16 -2.50
CA VAL A 135 -6.01 8.88 -1.90
C VAL A 135 -6.11 9.29 -0.44
N LEU A 136 -4.98 9.48 0.26
CA LEU A 136 -4.90 9.92 1.64
C LEU A 136 -3.75 10.93 1.83
N SER A 137 -4.09 12.21 1.97
CA SER A 137 -3.11 13.28 2.19
C SER A 137 -3.56 14.22 3.33
N PRO A 138 -2.69 14.48 4.32
CA PRO A 138 -1.36 13.88 4.51
C PRO A 138 -1.44 12.41 4.95
N LEU A 139 -0.37 11.65 4.72
CA LEU A 139 -0.23 10.33 5.35
C LEU A 139 -0.04 10.49 6.87
N PRO A 140 -0.62 9.60 7.69
CA PRO A 140 -0.42 9.62 9.13
C PRO A 140 1.06 9.42 9.49
N GLN A 141 1.49 10.11 10.54
CA GLN A 141 2.84 10.01 11.10
C GLN A 141 2.77 9.38 12.49
N ASP A 142 3.70 8.48 12.80
CA ASP A 142 3.76 7.87 14.13
C ASP A 142 3.90 8.95 15.22
N PRO A 143 3.26 8.80 16.39
CA PRO A 143 3.39 9.76 17.48
C PRO A 143 4.83 9.96 18.00
N LEU A 144 5.76 9.05 17.73
CA LEU A 144 7.20 9.19 18.07
C LEU A 144 7.99 9.98 17.02
N GLY A 145 7.34 10.45 15.94
CA GLY A 145 7.88 11.40 14.99
C GLY A 145 8.62 10.76 13.82
N ASP A 146 9.97 10.82 13.85
CA ASP A 146 10.85 10.54 12.70
C ASP A 146 10.45 9.26 11.94
N PRO A 147 9.88 9.36 10.72
CA PRO A 147 9.32 8.21 10.01
C PRO A 147 10.39 7.20 9.57
N ALA A 148 11.66 7.59 9.51
CA ALA A 148 12.76 6.68 9.21
C ALA A 148 13.15 5.80 10.41
N ARG A 149 12.80 6.21 11.64
CA ARG A 149 13.14 5.48 12.88
C ARG A 149 11.93 4.90 13.59
N ASN A 150 10.83 5.66 13.64
CA ASN A 150 9.59 5.32 14.30
C ASN A 150 8.45 5.64 13.31
N GLY A 151 8.29 4.81 12.28
CA GLY A 151 7.28 5.04 11.24
C GLY A 151 6.33 3.86 11.12
N TYR A 152 5.42 3.98 10.15
CA TYR A 152 4.71 2.82 9.63
C TYR A 152 5.61 2.08 8.65
N TRP A 153 5.57 0.75 8.66
CA TRP A 153 6.25 -0.09 7.68
C TRP A 153 5.25 -0.83 6.83
N TYR A 154 5.58 -1.02 5.55
CA TYR A 154 4.67 -1.55 4.56
C TYR A 154 5.31 -2.71 3.79
N VAL A 155 4.53 -3.76 3.58
CA VAL A 155 4.86 -4.89 2.72
C VAL A 155 3.67 -5.18 1.83
N SER A 156 3.89 -5.37 0.54
CA SER A 156 2.83 -5.72 -0.40
C SER A 156 3.35 -6.50 -1.59
N THR A 157 2.54 -7.45 -2.07
CA THR A 157 2.78 -8.16 -3.33
C THR A 157 1.84 -7.67 -4.44
N GLY A 158 1.27 -6.47 -4.30
CA GLY A 158 0.24 -5.89 -5.16
C GLY A 158 -1.16 -6.51 -5.00
N ARG A 159 -1.22 -7.76 -4.55
CA ARG A 159 -2.47 -8.49 -4.29
C ARG A 159 -2.89 -8.49 -2.84
N ARG A 160 -1.94 -8.54 -1.91
CA ARG A 160 -2.09 -8.56 -0.45
C ARG A 160 -1.10 -7.60 0.17
N TYR A 161 -1.40 -7.12 1.36
CA TYR A 161 -0.50 -6.24 2.10
C TYR A 161 -0.46 -6.52 3.60
N THR A 162 0.57 -5.99 4.24
CA THR A 162 0.65 -5.84 5.70
C THR A 162 1.25 -4.48 6.02
N ILE A 163 0.63 -3.76 6.95
CA ILE A 163 1.20 -2.53 7.53
C ILE A 163 1.57 -2.86 8.97
N TYR A 164 2.78 -2.46 9.38
CA TYR A 164 3.28 -2.62 10.74
C TYR A 164 3.47 -1.26 11.42
N ALA A 165 3.33 -1.24 12.74
CA ALA A 165 3.73 -0.14 13.60
C ALA A 165 4.42 -0.68 14.86
N GLN A 166 5.25 0.13 15.51
CA GLN A 166 5.87 -0.28 16.77
C GLN A 166 4.79 -0.35 17.86
N ARG A 167 4.71 -1.47 18.58
CA ARG A 167 3.84 -1.61 19.74
C ARG A 167 4.61 -1.28 21.01
N GLU A 168 4.02 -0.48 21.89
CA GLU A 168 4.66 -0.08 23.16
C GLU A 168 3.97 -0.64 24.41
N SER A 169 2.73 -1.10 24.31
CA SER A 169 1.90 -1.64 25.38
C SER A 169 1.38 -3.06 25.07
N ASP A 170 0.88 -3.77 26.07
CA ASP A 170 0.30 -5.12 25.96
C ASP A 170 -1.22 -5.12 25.75
N ARG A 171 -1.83 -3.95 25.60
CA ARG A 171 -3.29 -3.79 25.42
C ARG A 171 -3.78 -4.35 24.07
N PHE A 172 -2.94 -4.28 23.04
CA PHE A 172 -3.26 -4.71 21.70
C PHE A 172 -2.55 -6.02 21.33
N PRO A 173 -3.20 -6.88 20.53
CA PRO A 173 -2.60 -8.14 20.11
C PRO A 173 -1.30 -7.89 19.33
N GLU A 174 -0.37 -8.83 19.45
CA GLU A 174 0.88 -8.80 18.70
C GLU A 174 0.65 -9.30 17.28
N CYS A 175 1.46 -8.83 16.34
CA CYS A 175 1.55 -9.48 15.04
C CYS A 175 2.03 -10.93 15.17
N ASP A 176 1.36 -11.83 14.47
CA ASP A 176 1.80 -13.23 14.36
C ASP A 176 3.15 -13.34 13.63
N GLU A 177 3.43 -12.43 12.69
CA GLU A 177 4.66 -12.38 11.91
C GLU A 177 5.55 -11.21 12.33
N HIS A 178 6.83 -11.51 12.59
CA HIS A 178 7.86 -10.52 12.90
C HIS A 178 8.94 -10.56 11.81
N PRO A 179 8.90 -9.68 10.81
CA PRO A 179 9.87 -9.73 9.72
C PRO A 179 11.28 -9.40 10.21
N ASP A 180 12.30 -10.06 9.64
CA ASP A 180 13.71 -9.94 10.04
C ASP A 180 14.24 -8.50 10.05
N HIS A 181 13.69 -7.64 9.19
CA HIS A 181 14.06 -6.22 9.11
C HIS A 181 13.54 -5.38 10.28
N LEU A 182 12.53 -5.86 10.99
CA LEU A 182 11.92 -5.19 12.14
C LEU A 182 12.27 -5.86 13.49
N LYS A 183 13.22 -6.80 13.50
CA LYS A 183 13.63 -7.55 14.71
C LYS A 183 14.18 -6.72 15.87
N ASN A 184 14.52 -5.44 15.62
CA ASN A 184 15.02 -4.54 16.65
C ASN A 184 13.90 -3.91 17.48
N PHE A 185 12.65 -4.06 17.04
CA PHE A 185 11.48 -3.68 17.81
C PHE A 185 11.04 -4.89 18.64
N ASP A 186 10.79 -4.69 19.94
CA ASP A 186 10.41 -5.78 20.83
C ASP A 186 9.04 -6.36 20.51
N SER A 187 8.12 -5.54 19.99
CA SER A 187 6.80 -5.99 19.54
C SER A 187 6.18 -5.06 18.50
N LEU A 188 5.26 -5.60 17.70
CA LEU A 188 4.62 -4.92 16.58
C LEU A 188 3.09 -5.00 16.64
N LEU A 189 2.45 -3.92 16.16
CA LEU A 189 1.05 -3.88 15.73
C LEU A 189 1.00 -4.08 14.23
N CYS A 190 -0.06 -4.70 13.70
CA CYS A 190 -0.26 -4.78 12.26
C CYS A 190 -1.71 -4.95 11.87
N VAL A 191 -1.99 -4.57 10.62
CA VAL A 191 -3.20 -4.87 9.89
C VAL A 191 -2.82 -5.53 8.56
N GLN A 192 -3.65 -6.48 8.11
CA GLN A 192 -3.45 -7.23 6.88
C GLN A 192 -4.68 -7.09 5.97
N GLY A 193 -4.44 -7.05 4.66
CA GLY A 193 -5.49 -7.08 3.64
C GLY A 193 -5.34 -8.26 2.67
N PRO A 194 -6.43 -8.67 2.02
CA PRO A 194 -6.45 -9.76 1.03
C PRO A 194 -5.55 -9.45 -0.16
#